data_AF-A0A432YG80-F1
#
_entry.id   AF-A0A432YG80-F1
#
_cell.length_a   1.000
_cell.length_b   1.000
_cell.length_c   1.000
_cell.angle_alpha   90.00
_cell.angle_beta   90.00
_cell.angle_gamma   90.00
#
_symmetry.space_group_name_H-M   'P 1'
#
loop_
_entity.id
_entity.type
_entity.pdbx_description
1 polymer ?
#
loop_
_entity_poly.entity_id
_entity_poly.type
_entity_poly.pdbx_seq_one_letter_code
_entity_poly.pdbx_strand_id
1 'polypeptide(L)'
;MKTTYRYAILFGLPGLVVAFIAAMATVALLAGIFWLFIYGDNPWPDWSDYFLGSVALIVFLSVWLLTIYAGFQHGCKQNTRSSSFKTQLIYSITATGIMALSVTLFLIRGELRPKTLSEQCAKICLDKGYYGSSTPPNSSGKKTCSCFDETINDYIEIGELTN
;
A
#
# COMPACT_ATOMS: atom_id res chain seq x y z
N MET A 1 -23.87 9.64 -30.37
CA MET A 1 -22.40 9.44 -30.22
C MET A 1 -21.79 10.14 -29.00
N LYS A 2 -22.16 11.39 -28.66
CA LYS A 2 -21.56 12.12 -27.51
C LYS A 2 -21.85 11.54 -26.11
N THR A 3 -22.92 10.77 -25.92
CA THR A 3 -23.32 10.24 -24.61
C THR A 3 -22.57 8.96 -24.21
N THR A 4 -22.16 8.13 -25.17
CA THR A 4 -21.50 6.84 -24.90
C THR A 4 -20.11 6.99 -24.27
N TYR A 5 -19.34 8.00 -24.68
CA TYR A 5 -18.02 8.30 -24.10
C TYR A 5 -18.09 8.76 -22.64
N ARG A 6 -19.21 9.35 -22.20
CA ARG A 6 -19.39 9.76 -20.80
C ARG A 6 -19.46 8.57 -19.86
N TYR A 7 -20.10 7.47 -20.28
CA TYR A 7 -20.15 6.23 -19.49
C TYR A 7 -18.78 5.54 -19.39
N ALA A 8 -17.99 5.54 -20.47
CA ALA A 8 -16.65 4.98 -20.44
C ALA A 8 -15.74 5.70 -19.41
N ILE A 9 -15.81 7.03 -19.34
CA ILE A 9 -15.06 7.83 -18.35
C ILE A 9 -15.63 7.59 -16.94
N LEU A 10 -16.95 7.53 -16.80
CA LEU A 10 -17.62 7.35 -15.50
C LEU A 10 -17.35 5.99 -14.86
N PHE A 11 -17.18 4.94 -15.68
CA PHE A 11 -16.81 3.59 -15.22
C PHE A 11 -15.29 3.38 -15.19
N GLY A 12 -14.51 4.17 -15.93
CA GLY A 12 -13.05 4.07 -15.96
C GLY A 12 -12.39 4.43 -14.63
N LEU A 13 -12.90 5.46 -13.93
CA LEU A 13 -12.36 5.90 -12.62
C LEU A 13 -12.60 4.86 -11.50
N PRO A 14 -13.83 4.40 -11.21
CA PRO A 14 -14.04 3.33 -10.23
C PRO A 14 -13.41 2.01 -10.69
N GLY A 15 -13.40 1.74 -12.00
CA GLY A 15 -12.73 0.58 -12.59
C GLY A 15 -11.23 0.55 -12.33
N LEU A 16 -10.57 1.72 -12.31
CA LEU A 16 -9.16 1.86 -11.95
C LEU A 16 -8.90 1.37 -10.52
N VAL A 17 -9.79 1.73 -9.60
CA VAL A 17 -9.67 1.34 -8.20
C VAL A 17 -9.90 -0.16 -8.01
N VAL A 18 -10.91 -0.73 -8.69
CA VAL A 18 -11.16 -2.19 -8.70
C VAL A 18 -9.96 -2.94 -9.27
N ALA A 19 -9.38 -2.44 -10.37
CA ALA A 19 -8.20 -3.00 -10.98
C ALA A 19 -6.98 -2.95 -10.06
N PHE A 20 -6.79 -1.85 -9.34
CA PHE A 20 -5.71 -1.71 -8.36
C PHE A 20 -5.85 -2.72 -7.21
N ILE A 21 -7.04 -2.85 -6.62
CA ILE A 21 -7.29 -3.86 -5.58
C ILE A 21 -7.02 -5.27 -6.11
N ALA A 22 -7.53 -5.60 -7.30
CA ALA A 22 -7.35 -6.92 -7.89
C ALA A 22 -5.86 -7.24 -8.13
N ALA A 23 -5.09 -6.26 -8.62
CA ALA A 23 -3.66 -6.40 -8.80
C ALA A 23 -2.93 -6.63 -7.46
N MET A 24 -3.18 -5.79 -6.45
CA MET A 24 -2.55 -5.93 -5.13
C MET A 24 -2.92 -7.24 -4.44
N ALA A 25 -4.18 -7.67 -4.52
CA ALA A 25 -4.63 -8.94 -3.97
C ALA A 25 -3.93 -10.13 -4.64
N THR A 26 -3.75 -10.07 -5.97
CA THR A 26 -3.05 -11.11 -6.73
C THR A 26 -1.58 -11.18 -6.35
N VAL A 27 -0.90 -10.03 -6.24
CA VAL A 27 0.50 -9.96 -5.80
C VAL A 27 0.65 -10.48 -4.37
N ALA A 28 -0.20 -10.06 -3.44
CA ALA A 28 -0.15 -10.52 -2.06
C ALA A 28 -0.35 -12.04 -1.95
N LEU A 29 -1.27 -12.60 -2.74
CA LEU A 29 -1.49 -14.04 -2.80
C LEU A 29 -0.27 -14.78 -3.36
N LEU A 30 0.29 -14.32 -4.49
CA LEU A 30 1.48 -14.93 -5.09
C LEU A 30 2.70 -14.80 -4.19
N ALA A 31 2.91 -13.64 -3.58
CA ALA A 31 3.98 -13.42 -2.63
C ALA A 31 3.82 -14.34 -1.41
N GLY A 32 2.60 -14.51 -0.90
CA GLY A 32 2.30 -15.46 0.16
C GLY A 32 2.60 -16.91 -0.23
N ILE A 33 2.26 -17.32 -1.46
CA ILE A 33 2.59 -18.66 -1.97
C ILE A 33 4.11 -18.84 -2.08
N PHE A 34 4.80 -17.87 -2.68
CA PHE A 34 6.26 -17.92 -2.84
C PHE A 34 6.95 -17.96 -1.49
N TRP A 35 6.47 -17.18 -0.53
CA TRP A 35 6.96 -17.22 0.85
C TRP A 35 6.70 -18.58 1.50
N LEU A 36 5.46 -19.08 1.52
CA LEU A 36 5.10 -20.30 2.24
C LEU A 36 5.69 -21.58 1.65
N PHE A 37 5.80 -21.68 0.32
CA PHE A 37 6.07 -22.96 -0.36
C PHE A 37 7.38 -23.01 -1.13
N ILE A 38 7.99 -21.88 -1.45
CA ILE A 38 9.17 -21.84 -2.34
C ILE A 38 10.40 -21.33 -1.60
N TYR A 39 10.34 -20.11 -1.07
CA TYR A 39 11.52 -19.42 -0.55
C TYR A 39 11.61 -19.40 0.98
N GLY A 40 10.47 -19.28 1.68
CA GLY A 40 10.47 -19.12 3.13
C GLY A 40 11.21 -17.84 3.55
N ASP A 41 12.06 -17.99 4.55
CA ASP A 41 12.93 -16.93 5.09
C ASP A 41 14.25 -16.77 4.31
N ASN A 42 14.47 -17.56 3.25
CA ASN A 42 15.66 -17.39 2.41
C ASN A 42 15.56 -16.09 1.60
N PRO A 43 16.69 -15.46 1.25
CA PRO A 43 16.68 -14.29 0.38
C PRO A 43 16.05 -14.63 -0.98
N TRP A 44 15.11 -13.79 -1.41
CA TRP A 44 14.43 -13.96 -2.68
C TRP A 44 15.36 -13.58 -3.82
N PRO A 45 15.29 -14.28 -4.96
CA PRO A 45 16.12 -13.93 -6.10
C PRO A 45 15.64 -12.63 -6.75
N ASP A 46 16.57 -11.83 -7.27
CA ASP A 46 16.32 -10.49 -7.84
C ASP A 46 15.23 -10.47 -8.92
N TRP A 47 15.03 -11.58 -9.64
CA TRP A 47 14.00 -11.68 -10.67
C TRP A 47 12.57 -11.66 -10.12
N SER A 48 12.37 -11.96 -8.82
CA SER A 48 11.06 -12.08 -8.18
C SER A 48 10.31 -10.75 -8.17
N ASP A 49 11.01 -9.64 -7.94
CA ASP A 49 10.42 -8.30 -7.92
C ASP A 49 9.89 -7.92 -9.31
N TYR A 50 10.68 -8.18 -10.35
CA TYR A 50 10.27 -7.95 -11.74
C TYR A 50 9.09 -8.84 -12.13
N PHE A 51 9.10 -10.11 -11.69
CA PHE A 51 8.02 -11.04 -11.96
C PHE A 51 6.70 -10.59 -11.30
N LEU A 52 6.72 -10.31 -9.99
CA LEU A 52 5.53 -9.85 -9.26
C LEU A 52 5.02 -8.51 -9.81
N GLY A 53 5.92 -7.56 -10.10
CA GLY A 53 5.56 -6.29 -10.71
C GLY A 53 4.92 -6.45 -12.09
N SER A 54 5.44 -7.35 -12.93
CA SER A 54 4.89 -7.64 -14.25
C SER A 54 3.50 -8.26 -14.16
N VAL A 55 3.30 -9.22 -13.24
CA VAL A 55 1.98 -9.82 -13.00
C VAL A 55 0.99 -8.77 -12.50
N ALA A 56 1.40 -7.90 -11.57
CA ALA A 56 0.57 -6.82 -11.06
C ALA A 56 0.08 -5.91 -12.20
N LEU A 57 0.99 -5.51 -13.10
CA LEU A 57 0.68 -4.63 -14.23
C LEU A 57 -0.30 -5.30 -15.20
N ILE A 58 -0.09 -6.58 -15.53
CA ILE A 58 -0.96 -7.34 -16.44
C ILE A 58 -2.37 -7.47 -15.84
N VAL A 59 -2.48 -7.81 -14.56
CA VAL A 59 -3.77 -7.94 -13.86
C VAL A 59 -4.47 -6.58 -13.79
N PHE A 60 -3.73 -5.52 -13.43
CA PHE A 60 -4.27 -4.17 -13.40
C PHE A 60 -4.85 -3.75 -14.77
N LEU A 61 -4.06 -3.87 -15.83
CA LEU A 61 -4.48 -3.45 -17.17
C LEU A 61 -5.67 -4.29 -17.67
N SER A 62 -5.65 -5.61 -17.45
CA SER A 62 -6.73 -6.49 -17.90
C SER A 62 -8.05 -6.19 -17.18
N VAL A 63 -8.04 -6.07 -15.85
CA VAL A 63 -9.24 -5.73 -15.07
C VAL A 63 -9.73 -4.32 -15.43
N TRP A 64 -8.83 -3.36 -15.57
CA TRP A 64 -9.21 -1.99 -15.92
C TRP A 64 -9.86 -1.92 -17.30
N LEU A 65 -9.26 -2.53 -18.32
CA LEU A 65 -9.83 -2.59 -19.67
C LEU A 65 -11.18 -3.33 -19.69
N LEU A 66 -11.32 -4.42 -18.92
CA LEU A 66 -12.59 -5.14 -18.78
C LEU A 66 -13.68 -4.27 -18.16
N THR A 67 -13.36 -3.46 -17.15
CA THR A 67 -14.34 -2.55 -16.53
C THR A 67 -14.78 -1.43 -17.49
N ILE A 68 -13.84 -0.86 -18.26
CA ILE A 68 -14.16 0.13 -19.31
C ILE A 68 -15.05 -0.52 -20.38
N TYR A 69 -14.70 -1.72 -20.84
CA TYR A 69 -15.46 -2.46 -21.84
C TYR A 69 -16.87 -2.81 -21.35
N ALA A 70 -17.01 -3.29 -20.12
CA ALA A 70 -18.30 -3.59 -19.50
C ALA A 70 -19.17 -2.32 -19.37
N GLY A 71 -18.57 -1.19 -18.99
CA GLY A 71 -19.23 0.12 -18.93
C GLY A 71 -19.69 0.62 -20.30
N PHE A 72 -18.86 0.43 -21.34
CA PHE A 72 -19.23 0.76 -22.72
C PHE A 72 -20.41 -0.08 -23.22
N GLN A 73 -20.37 -1.39 -22.99
CA GLN A 73 -21.46 -2.31 -23.36
C GLN A 73 -22.77 -1.97 -22.64
N HIS A 74 -22.72 -1.66 -21.35
CA HIS A 74 -23.90 -1.22 -20.60
C HIS A 74 -24.44 0.13 -21.09
N GLY A 75 -23.57 1.09 -21.40
CA GLY A 75 -23.96 2.38 -21.96
C GLY A 75 -24.63 2.27 -23.34
N CYS A 76 -24.14 1.37 -24.21
CA CYS A 76 -24.76 1.10 -25.50
C CYS A 76 -26.15 0.46 -25.37
N LYS A 77 -26.34 -0.46 -24.41
CA LYS A 77 -27.63 -1.12 -24.16
C LYS A 77 -28.68 -0.21 -23.52
N GLN A 78 -28.29 0.80 -22.75
CA GLN A 78 -29.23 1.72 -22.09
C GLN A 78 -29.74 2.87 -22.97
N ASN A 79 -29.16 3.10 -24.15
CA ASN A 79 -29.68 4.11 -25.10
C ASN A 79 -31.11 3.81 -25.59
N THR A 80 -31.69 2.65 -25.29
CA THR A 80 -33.10 2.30 -25.57
C THR A 80 -34.06 2.55 -24.40
N ARG A 81 -33.59 2.87 -23.18
CA ARG A 81 -34.48 3.13 -22.02
C ARG A 81 -33.83 4.10 -21.02
N SER A 82 -33.92 5.39 -21.33
CA SER A 82 -33.34 6.48 -20.54
C SER A 82 -34.17 6.81 -19.29
N SER A 83 -33.81 6.26 -18.12
CA SER A 83 -34.13 6.91 -16.84
C SER A 83 -33.18 6.64 -15.66
N SER A 84 -32.23 5.69 -15.75
CA SER A 84 -31.44 5.24 -14.57
C SER A 84 -30.02 5.84 -14.43
N PHE A 85 -29.64 6.82 -15.26
CA PHE A 85 -28.29 7.40 -15.24
C PHE A 85 -27.92 8.05 -13.89
N LYS A 86 -28.86 8.76 -13.25
CA LYS A 86 -28.61 9.47 -11.99
C LYS A 86 -28.21 8.51 -10.87
N THR A 87 -28.84 7.35 -10.79
CA THR A 87 -28.59 6.37 -9.73
C THR A 87 -27.22 5.71 -9.91
N GLN A 88 -26.83 5.38 -11.14
CA GLN A 88 -25.50 4.80 -11.43
C GLN A 88 -24.36 5.79 -11.17
N LEU A 89 -24.57 7.08 -11.45
CA LEU A 89 -23.62 8.15 -11.15
C LEU A 89 -23.39 8.29 -9.64
N ILE A 90 -24.46 8.26 -8.84
CA ILE A 90 -24.39 8.34 -7.38
C ILE A 90 -23.61 7.15 -6.82
N TYR A 91 -23.89 5.92 -7.25
CA TYR A 91 -23.16 4.74 -6.76
C TYR A 91 -21.66 4.80 -7.07
N SER A 92 -21.25 5.22 -8.27
CA SER A 92 -19.83 5.36 -8.64
C SER A 92 -19.11 6.41 -7.77
N ILE A 93 -19.73 7.58 -7.58
CA ILE A 93 -19.18 8.66 -6.75
C ILE A 93 -19.08 8.21 -5.29
N THR A 94 -20.10 7.52 -4.78
CA THR A 94 -20.12 7.08 -3.38
C THR A 94 -19.08 5.98 -3.14
N ALA A 95 -18.96 5.02 -4.06
CA ALA A 95 -17.95 3.96 -3.97
C ALA A 95 -16.52 4.52 -4.03
N THR A 96 -16.26 5.45 -4.95
CA THR A 96 -14.94 6.10 -5.07
C THR A 96 -14.65 6.97 -3.85
N GLY A 97 -15.64 7.71 -3.35
CA GLY A 97 -15.53 8.55 -2.16
C GLY A 97 -15.23 7.76 -0.89
N ILE A 98 -15.93 6.65 -0.65
CA ILE A 98 -15.67 5.76 0.50
C ILE A 98 -14.24 5.23 0.46
N MET A 99 -13.76 4.84 -0.73
CA MET A 99 -12.41 4.30 -0.82
C MET A 99 -11.34 5.36 -0.61
N ALA A 100 -11.48 6.54 -1.22
CA ALA A 100 -10.57 7.66 -0.97
C ALA A 100 -10.54 8.06 0.51
N LEU A 101 -11.70 8.04 1.19
CA LEU A 101 -11.82 8.27 2.63
C LEU A 101 -11.07 7.21 3.44
N SER A 102 -11.20 5.92 3.07
CA SER A 102 -10.51 4.84 3.78
C SER A 102 -8.99 4.94 3.69
N VAL A 103 -8.44 5.31 2.52
CA VAL A 103 -7.00 5.50 2.31
C VAL A 103 -6.50 6.70 3.10
N THR A 104 -7.22 7.83 3.08
CA THR A 104 -6.84 9.01 3.88
C THR A 104 -6.87 8.72 5.38
N LEU A 105 -7.90 8.01 5.87
CA LEU A 105 -7.96 7.58 7.27
C LEU A 105 -6.81 6.64 7.65
N PHE A 106 -6.38 5.76 6.74
CA PHE A 106 -5.24 4.87 6.96
C PHE A 106 -3.92 5.66 7.03
N LEU A 107 -3.69 6.59 6.10
CA LEU A 107 -2.49 7.43 6.08
C LEU A 107 -2.39 8.32 7.33
N ILE A 108 -3.50 8.93 7.75
CA ILE A 108 -3.52 9.78 8.95
C ILE A 108 -3.22 8.96 10.22
N ARG A 109 -3.65 7.69 10.30
CA ARG A 109 -3.29 6.80 11.42
C ARG A 109 -1.81 6.47 11.47
N GLY A 110 -1.12 6.42 10.31
CA GLY A 110 0.32 6.20 10.24
C GLY A 110 1.10 7.34 10.90
N GLU A 111 0.70 8.59 10.63
CA GLU A 111 1.34 9.80 11.16
C GLU A 111 1.09 10.02 12.67
N LEU A 112 -0.06 9.57 13.18
CA LEU A 112 -0.46 9.74 14.58
C LEU A 112 0.10 8.67 15.53
N ARG A 113 0.87 7.70 15.01
CA ARG A 113 1.49 6.69 15.87
C ARG A 113 2.59 7.37 16.69
N PRO A 114 2.53 7.32 18.04
CA PRO A 114 3.59 7.88 18.86
C PRO A 114 4.90 7.15 18.51
N LYS A 115 5.92 7.93 18.11
CA LYS A 115 7.22 7.39 17.70
C LYS A 115 7.76 6.48 18.79
N THR A 116 8.07 5.25 18.43
CA THR A 116 8.53 4.26 19.39
C THR A 116 9.88 4.66 19.97
N LEU A 117 10.22 4.18 21.17
CA LEU A 117 11.50 4.45 21.82
C LEU A 117 12.69 4.06 20.91
N SER A 118 12.51 2.98 20.14
CA SER A 118 13.46 2.51 19.14
C SER A 118 13.66 3.51 18.00
N GLU A 119 12.60 4.15 17.49
CA GLU A 119 12.69 5.17 16.43
C GLU A 119 13.40 6.43 16.91
N GLN A 120 13.17 6.83 18.17
CA GLN A 120 13.85 7.97 18.78
C GLN A 120 15.35 7.69 18.96
N CYS A 121 15.68 6.50 19.46
CA CYS A 121 17.07 6.06 19.63
C CYS A 121 17.80 5.95 18.28
N ALA A 122 17.16 5.36 17.26
CA ALA A 122 17.70 5.27 15.91
C ALA A 122 18.04 6.64 15.33
N LYS A 123 17.16 7.63 15.52
CA LYS A 123 17.40 8.99 15.06
C LYS A 123 18.60 9.64 15.77
N ILE A 124 18.71 9.50 17.08
CA ILE A 124 19.83 10.06 17.86
C ILE A 124 21.16 9.43 17.43
N CYS A 125 21.19 8.12 17.18
CA CYS A 125 22.38 7.43 16.70
C CYS A 125 22.80 7.91 15.31
N LEU A 126 21.86 8.03 14.39
CA LEU A 126 22.12 8.56 13.05
C LEU A 126 22.62 10.01 13.08
N ASP A 127 22.01 10.88 13.90
CA ASP A 127 22.44 12.27 14.05
C ASP A 127 23.87 12.39 14.60
N LYS A 128 24.34 11.39 15.37
CA LYS A 128 25.71 11.32 15.88
C LYS A 128 26.70 10.58 14.97
N GLY A 129 26.24 10.06 13.82
CA GLY A 129 27.09 9.37 12.84
C GLY A 129 27.28 7.87 13.09
N TYR A 130 26.43 7.25 13.91
CA TYR A 130 26.44 5.81 14.16
C TYR A 130 25.53 5.05 13.18
N TYR A 131 25.87 3.80 12.88
CA TYR A 131 25.20 2.99 11.84
C TYR A 131 24.03 2.15 12.37
N GLY A 132 23.91 2.01 13.68
CA GLY A 132 22.87 1.18 14.29
C GLY A 132 22.49 1.66 15.68
N SER A 133 21.32 1.25 16.14
CA SER A 133 20.81 1.55 17.48
C SER A 133 20.18 0.32 18.11
N SER A 134 20.33 0.18 19.42
CA SER A 134 19.67 -0.84 20.23
C SER A 134 19.02 -0.20 21.44
N THR A 135 17.86 -0.71 21.82
CA THR A 135 17.18 -0.35 23.07
C THR A 135 16.93 -1.64 23.85
N PRO A 136 17.15 -1.65 25.18
CA PRO A 136 16.90 -2.83 26.00
C PRO A 136 15.41 -3.21 26.00
N PRO A 137 15.09 -4.49 26.25
CA PRO A 137 13.70 -4.95 26.29
C PRO A 137 12.89 -4.19 27.36
N ASN A 138 11.62 -3.93 27.05
CA ASN A 138 10.73 -3.09 27.84
C ASN A 138 10.51 -3.59 29.30
N SER A 139 10.91 -4.83 29.60
CA SER A 139 10.88 -5.45 30.93
C SER A 139 12.03 -5.01 31.85
N SER A 140 13.09 -4.38 31.34
CA SER A 140 14.28 -4.03 32.11
C SER A 140 14.15 -2.74 32.93
N GLY A 141 13.07 -1.96 32.75
CA GLY A 141 12.81 -0.70 33.47
C GLY A 141 13.78 0.45 33.15
N LYS A 142 14.89 0.17 32.46
CA LYS A 142 15.88 1.15 31.99
C LYS A 142 15.53 1.60 30.58
N LYS A 143 15.39 2.91 30.38
CA LYS A 143 15.17 3.53 29.06
C LYS A 143 16.49 4.06 28.53
N THR A 144 17.41 3.18 28.19
CA THR A 144 18.73 3.59 27.70
C THR A 144 18.84 3.36 26.21
N CYS A 145 19.56 4.25 25.52
CA CYS A 145 19.82 4.15 24.09
C CYS A 145 21.27 3.78 23.86
N SER A 146 21.52 2.77 23.03
CA SER A 146 22.86 2.33 22.67
C SER A 146 23.08 2.44 21.17
N CYS A 147 24.17 3.06 20.74
CA CYS A 147 24.54 3.16 19.32
C CYS A 147 25.65 2.21 18.96
N PHE A 148 25.58 1.63 17.77
CA PHE A 148 26.65 0.81 17.23
C PHE A 148 27.76 1.67 16.64
N ASP A 149 28.97 1.52 17.18
CA ASP A 149 30.19 2.17 16.70
C ASP A 149 31.05 1.16 15.96
N GLU A 150 31.25 1.40 14.66
CA GLU A 150 32.05 0.54 13.79
C GLU A 150 33.54 0.54 14.17
N THR A 151 34.04 1.61 14.81
CA THR A 151 35.46 1.73 15.16
C THR A 151 35.86 0.78 16.30
N ILE A 152 34.95 0.54 17.23
CA ILE A 152 35.14 -0.40 18.35
C ILE A 152 34.37 -1.71 18.17
N ASN A 153 33.56 -1.81 17.12
CA ASN A 153 32.68 -2.94 16.81
C ASN A 153 31.77 -3.34 17.99
N ASP A 154 31.22 -2.35 18.68
CA ASP A 154 30.38 -2.57 19.87
C ASP A 154 29.33 -1.45 20.05
N TYR A 155 28.37 -1.67 20.93
CA TYR A 155 27.33 -0.72 21.28
C TYR A 155 27.74 0.19 22.44
N ILE A 156 27.78 1.49 22.19
CA ILE A 156 28.05 2.52 23.20
C ILE A 156 26.73 3.07 23.73
N GLU A 157 26.57 3.06 25.05
CA GLU A 157 25.45 3.71 25.73
C GLU A 157 25.63 5.23 25.70
N ILE A 158 24.73 5.93 25.00
CA ILE A 158 24.83 7.39 24.77
C ILE A 158 23.92 8.21 25.69
N GLY A 159 23.09 7.57 26.51
CA GLY A 159 22.29 8.24 27.55
C GLY A 159 20.92 7.59 27.81
N GLU A 160 20.26 8.07 28.88
CA GLU A 160 18.87 7.75 29.19
C GLU A 160 17.91 8.61 28.33
N LEU A 161 16.91 7.96 27.74
CA LEU A 161 15.81 8.60 27.03
C LEU A 161 14.81 9.12 28.06
N THR A 162 14.96 10.38 28.47
CA THR A 162 13.95 11.10 29.25
C THR A 162 12.77 11.47 28.35
N ASN A 163 11.55 11.14 28.81
CA ASN A 163 10.29 11.54 28.18
C ASN A 163 10.17 13.06 28.06
#